data_AF-A0A7C8CUR1-F1
#
_entry.id   AF-A0A7C8CUR1-F1
#
_cell.length_a   1.000
_cell.length_b   1.000
_cell.length_c   1.000
_cell.angle_alpha   90.00
_cell.angle_beta   90.00
_cell.angle_gamma   90.00
#
_symmetry.space_group_name_H-M   'P 1'
#
loop_
_entity.id
_entity.type
_entity.pdbx_description
1 polymer ?
#
loop_
_entity_poly.entity_id
_entity_poly.type
_entity_poly.pdbx_seq_one_letter_code
_entity_poly.pdbx_strand_id
1 'polypeptide(L)'
;MSRAADRFGQALAGIEEHLDWPLLGKLYCHTGGAEFFPPEQVEAQRDAGLKIAAELAQRLQPGGRSLYIGAALGELPQILCEALILEREVVALNLDNAESQELNRALSLVADACGFGLPRIGCESITDCKGEFDHGWLVSVLNDPEAFPALHDDLYSRSGDLATGSGDLAADRQRADDLVDAWLTRLADGARLTTSEEELALVQARVAVRGWQLEFDSLAILSAVVGDPIRFGVLQHLG
;
A
#
# COMPACT_ATOMS: atom_id res chain seq x y z
N MET A 1 -10.55 -12.21 -24.29
CA MET A 1 -9.83 -11.82 -23.06
C MET A 1 -9.68 -13.05 -22.20
N SER A 2 -8.62 -13.14 -21.38
CA SER A 2 -8.46 -14.30 -20.47
C SER A 2 -9.48 -14.20 -19.34
N ARG A 3 -9.94 -15.35 -18.83
CA ARG A 3 -10.89 -15.40 -17.70
C ARG A 3 -10.43 -14.62 -16.47
N ALA A 4 -9.11 -14.55 -16.25
CA ALA A 4 -8.48 -13.78 -15.20
C ALA A 4 -8.69 -12.27 -15.40
N ALA A 5 -8.46 -11.76 -16.61
CA ALA A 5 -8.67 -10.34 -16.95
C ALA A 5 -10.14 -9.93 -16.79
N ASP A 6 -11.08 -10.80 -17.19
CA ASP A 6 -12.51 -10.54 -17.02
C ASP A 6 -12.89 -10.48 -15.53
N ARG A 7 -12.36 -11.40 -14.70
CA ARG A 7 -12.56 -11.39 -13.24
C ARG A 7 -12.00 -10.15 -12.58
N PHE A 8 -10.79 -9.75 -12.96
CA PHE A 8 -10.16 -8.53 -12.45
C PHE A 8 -10.99 -7.29 -12.77
N GLY A 9 -11.39 -7.11 -14.02
CA GLY A 9 -12.21 -5.97 -14.44
C GLY A 9 -13.57 -5.95 -13.75
N GLN A 10 -14.22 -7.11 -13.63
CA GLN A 10 -15.48 -7.25 -12.90
C GLN A 10 -15.35 -6.90 -11.42
N ALA A 11 -14.29 -7.38 -10.75
CA ALA A 11 -14.06 -7.11 -9.34
C ALA A 11 -13.77 -5.63 -9.09
N LEU A 12 -12.85 -5.02 -9.85
CA LEU A 12 -12.48 -3.62 -9.66
C LEU A 12 -13.68 -2.68 -9.87
N ALA A 13 -14.39 -2.83 -11.00
CA ALA A 13 -15.57 -2.02 -11.28
C ALA A 13 -16.68 -2.24 -10.23
N GLY A 14 -16.90 -3.49 -9.82
CA GLY A 14 -17.87 -3.82 -8.79
C GLY A 14 -17.53 -3.18 -7.43
N ILE A 15 -16.25 -3.18 -7.03
CA ILE A 15 -15.82 -2.58 -5.78
C ILE A 15 -16.06 -1.07 -5.82
N GLU A 16 -15.60 -0.39 -6.88
CA GLU A 16 -15.78 1.05 -7.03
C GLU A 16 -17.26 1.48 -7.03
N GLU A 17 -18.16 0.66 -7.61
CA GLU A 17 -19.61 0.92 -7.56
C GLU A 17 -20.18 0.82 -6.13
N HIS A 18 -19.61 -0.04 -5.30
CA HIS A 18 -20.12 -0.32 -3.96
C HIS A 18 -19.46 0.51 -2.86
N LEU A 19 -18.35 1.19 -3.12
CA LEU A 19 -17.67 2.04 -2.13
C LEU A 19 -18.53 3.25 -1.72
N ASP A 20 -18.56 3.54 -0.43
CA ASP A 20 -19.08 4.80 0.12
C ASP A 20 -18.06 5.92 -0.10
N TRP A 21 -18.01 6.44 -1.33
CA TRP A 21 -17.15 7.56 -1.70
C TRP A 21 -17.30 8.81 -0.79
N PRO A 22 -18.52 9.21 -0.38
CA PRO A 22 -18.69 10.27 0.62
C PRO A 22 -18.02 10.00 1.96
N LEU A 23 -18.04 8.76 2.47
CA LEU A 23 -17.31 8.38 3.68
C LEU A 23 -15.81 8.47 3.44
N LEU A 24 -15.31 7.82 2.38
CA LEU A 24 -13.88 7.82 2.05
C LEU A 24 -13.34 9.25 1.86
N GLY A 25 -14.09 10.12 1.21
CA GLY A 25 -13.69 11.51 1.02
C GLY A 25 -13.44 12.26 2.34
N LYS A 26 -14.29 12.02 3.35
CA LYS A 26 -14.14 12.62 4.68
C LYS A 26 -12.90 12.10 5.41
N LEU A 27 -12.54 10.84 5.19
CA LEU A 27 -11.38 10.20 5.81
C LEU A 27 -10.08 10.72 5.17
N TYR A 28 -10.04 10.86 3.84
CA TYR A 28 -8.84 11.33 3.12
C TYR A 28 -8.62 12.84 3.18
N CYS A 29 -9.67 13.65 3.37
CA CYS A 29 -9.52 15.09 3.39
C CYS A 29 -10.47 15.78 4.36
N HIS A 30 -9.90 16.35 5.42
CA HIS A 30 -10.66 17.15 6.39
C HIS A 30 -11.23 18.45 5.79
N THR A 31 -10.64 18.98 4.72
CA THR A 31 -11.06 20.23 4.07
C THR A 31 -12.03 20.01 2.89
N GLY A 32 -11.88 18.90 2.16
CA GLY A 32 -12.74 18.53 1.02
C GLY A 32 -13.97 17.69 1.42
N GLY A 33 -13.93 17.03 2.58
CA GLY A 33 -15.07 16.28 3.12
C GLY A 33 -15.63 15.25 2.12
N ALA A 34 -16.95 15.12 2.07
CA ALA A 34 -17.63 14.16 1.19
C ALA A 34 -17.42 14.40 -0.32
N GLU A 35 -16.90 15.57 -0.70
CA GLU A 35 -16.69 15.96 -2.10
C GLU A 35 -15.25 15.69 -2.58
N PHE A 36 -14.39 15.13 -1.72
CA PHE A 36 -12.98 14.90 -2.05
C PHE A 36 -12.77 13.93 -3.23
N PHE A 37 -13.70 12.99 -3.46
CA PHE A 37 -13.68 12.06 -4.58
C PHE A 37 -14.78 12.36 -5.60
N PRO A 38 -14.67 13.44 -6.40
CA PRO A 38 -15.52 13.60 -7.57
C PRO A 38 -15.16 12.52 -8.63
N PRO A 39 -16.01 12.30 -9.64
CA PRO A 39 -15.78 11.28 -10.67
C PRO A 39 -14.39 11.34 -11.33
N GLU A 40 -13.85 12.54 -11.60
CA GLU A 40 -12.49 12.71 -12.15
C GLU A 40 -11.40 12.21 -11.19
N GLN A 41 -11.55 12.43 -9.88
CA GLN A 41 -10.57 11.95 -8.90
C GLN A 41 -10.65 10.42 -8.74
N VAL A 42 -11.86 9.85 -8.81
CA VAL A 42 -12.05 8.39 -8.83
C VAL A 42 -11.40 7.78 -10.08
N GLU A 43 -11.55 8.43 -11.24
CA GLU A 43 -10.90 8.00 -12.48
C GLU A 43 -9.37 8.12 -12.39
N ALA A 44 -8.84 9.23 -11.86
CA ALA A 44 -7.41 9.40 -11.64
C ALA A 44 -6.83 8.35 -10.69
N GLN A 45 -7.56 8.03 -9.62
CA GLN A 45 -7.24 6.95 -8.68
C GLN A 45 -7.13 5.61 -9.39
N ARG A 46 -8.15 5.25 -10.17
CA ARG A 46 -8.18 4.01 -10.95
C ARG A 46 -7.00 3.96 -11.94
N ASP A 47 -6.76 5.04 -12.67
CA ASP A 47 -5.71 5.10 -13.68
C ASP A 47 -4.31 4.94 -13.10
N ALA A 48 -4.02 5.58 -11.96
CA ALA A 48 -2.72 5.41 -11.30
C ALA A 48 -2.56 3.98 -10.77
N GLY A 49 -3.59 3.44 -10.10
CA GLY A 49 -3.56 2.07 -9.59
C GLY A 49 -3.39 1.03 -10.70
N LEU A 50 -4.07 1.21 -11.85
CA LEU A 50 -3.90 0.34 -13.02
C LEU A 50 -2.49 0.43 -13.63
N LYS A 51 -1.89 1.62 -13.67
CA LYS A 51 -0.50 1.79 -14.12
C LYS A 51 0.48 1.06 -13.20
N ILE A 52 0.30 1.19 -11.88
CA ILE A 52 1.15 0.49 -10.90
C ILE A 52 0.94 -1.03 -10.99
N ALA A 53 -0.31 -1.49 -11.07
CA ALA A 53 -0.63 -2.91 -11.23
C ALA A 53 0.02 -3.51 -12.50
N ALA A 54 -0.01 -2.78 -13.62
CA ALA A 54 0.65 -3.20 -14.86
C ALA A 54 2.19 -3.27 -14.72
N GLU A 55 2.78 -2.37 -13.95
CA GLU A 55 4.22 -2.39 -13.66
C GLU A 55 4.59 -3.58 -12.77
N LEU A 56 3.81 -3.84 -11.71
CA LEU A 56 4.00 -5.00 -10.85
C LEU A 56 3.83 -6.31 -11.62
N ALA A 57 2.86 -6.40 -12.53
CA ALA A 57 2.65 -7.59 -13.37
C ALA A 57 3.83 -7.93 -14.29
N GLN A 58 4.69 -6.95 -14.61
CA GLN A 58 5.92 -7.19 -15.37
C GLN A 58 7.10 -7.63 -14.49
N ARG A 59 7.02 -7.36 -13.18
CA ARG A 59 8.14 -7.53 -12.22
C ARG A 59 8.00 -8.75 -11.35
N LEU A 60 6.76 -9.08 -10.99
CA LEU A 60 6.42 -10.16 -10.09
C LEU A 60 6.16 -11.45 -10.87
N GLN A 61 6.61 -12.55 -10.30
CA GLN A 61 6.30 -13.87 -10.84
C GLN A 61 4.87 -14.29 -10.40
N PRO A 62 4.11 -14.97 -11.28
CA PRO A 62 2.87 -15.62 -10.87
C PRO A 62 3.07 -16.64 -9.75
N GLY A 63 2.06 -16.81 -8.89
CA GLY A 63 2.04 -17.82 -7.82
C GLY A 63 2.95 -17.54 -6.60
N GLY A 64 3.62 -16.38 -6.55
CA GLY A 64 4.40 -15.96 -5.39
C GLY A 64 3.55 -15.37 -4.25
N ARG A 65 4.23 -14.76 -3.27
CA ARG A 65 3.57 -14.20 -2.06
C ARG A 65 3.94 -12.73 -1.85
N SER A 66 2.93 -11.90 -1.58
CA SER A 66 3.08 -10.47 -1.35
C SER A 66 2.60 -10.05 0.03
N LEU A 67 3.36 -9.17 0.68
CA LEU A 67 3.00 -8.55 1.95
C LEU A 67 2.82 -7.04 1.76
N TYR A 68 1.58 -6.58 1.86
CA TYR A 68 1.22 -5.16 1.82
C TYR A 68 1.01 -4.63 3.24
N ILE A 69 1.75 -3.60 3.60
CA ILE A 69 1.55 -2.82 4.82
C ILE A 69 0.93 -1.47 4.44
N GLY A 70 -0.14 -1.09 5.14
CA GLY A 70 -0.90 0.12 4.83
C GLY A 70 -1.81 -0.03 3.62
N ALA A 71 -2.35 -1.23 3.38
CA ALA A 71 -3.25 -1.46 2.26
C ALA A 71 -4.52 -0.61 2.37
N ALA A 72 -4.66 0.39 1.51
CA ALA A 72 -5.76 1.35 1.52
C ALA A 72 -6.46 1.39 0.15
N LEU A 73 -7.27 2.42 -0.09
CA LEU A 73 -7.96 2.61 -1.38
C LEU A 73 -6.99 2.65 -2.58
N GLY A 74 -5.78 3.19 -2.38
CA GLY A 74 -4.68 3.20 -3.35
C GLY A 74 -4.27 1.82 -3.84
N GLU A 75 -4.46 0.82 -2.97
CA GLU A 75 -3.85 -0.49 -3.12
C GLU A 75 -4.76 -1.53 -3.76
N LEU A 76 -6.05 -1.23 -3.92
CA LEU A 76 -7.01 -2.18 -4.46
C LEU A 76 -6.65 -2.69 -5.86
N PRO A 77 -6.31 -1.84 -6.86
CA PRO A 77 -6.02 -2.33 -8.20
C PRO A 77 -4.84 -3.31 -8.25
N GLN A 78 -3.74 -3.02 -7.55
CA GLN A 78 -2.57 -3.89 -7.51
C GLN A 78 -2.82 -5.17 -6.70
N ILE A 79 -3.49 -5.09 -5.55
CA ILE A 79 -3.87 -6.26 -4.75
C ILE A 79 -4.73 -7.22 -5.58
N LEU A 80 -5.73 -6.69 -6.29
CA LEU A 80 -6.62 -7.49 -7.15
C LEU A 80 -5.88 -8.03 -8.37
N CYS A 81 -4.98 -7.26 -8.98
CA CYS A 81 -4.17 -7.72 -10.11
C CYS A 81 -3.29 -8.91 -9.70
N GLU A 82 -2.57 -8.78 -8.59
CA GLU A 82 -1.72 -9.84 -8.07
C GLU A 82 -2.52 -11.10 -7.73
N ALA A 83 -3.66 -10.95 -7.05
CA ALA A 83 -4.48 -12.09 -6.63
C ALA A 83 -5.20 -12.79 -7.80
N LEU A 84 -5.75 -12.03 -8.75
CA LEU A 84 -6.63 -12.58 -9.79
C LEU A 84 -5.92 -12.84 -11.13
N ILE A 85 -4.89 -12.05 -11.46
CA ILE A 85 -4.12 -12.20 -12.71
C ILE A 85 -2.85 -13.02 -12.48
N LEU A 86 -2.08 -12.67 -11.44
CA LEU A 86 -0.82 -13.36 -11.14
C LEU A 86 -1.03 -14.57 -10.23
N GLU A 87 -2.25 -14.80 -9.73
CA GLU A 87 -2.58 -15.91 -8.82
C GLU A 87 -1.66 -15.97 -7.59
N ARG A 88 -1.22 -14.80 -7.11
CA ARG A 88 -0.34 -14.67 -5.95
C ARG A 88 -1.14 -14.73 -4.65
N GLU A 89 -0.51 -15.24 -3.60
CA GLU A 89 -1.03 -15.10 -2.23
C GLU A 89 -0.73 -13.68 -1.73
N VAL A 90 -1.76 -12.85 -1.60
CA VAL A 90 -1.62 -11.47 -1.14
C VAL A 90 -2.08 -11.37 0.31
N VAL A 91 -1.14 -11.06 1.21
CA VAL A 91 -1.43 -10.67 2.59
C VAL A 91 -1.42 -9.15 2.65
N ALA A 92 -2.60 -8.55 2.80
CA ALA A 92 -2.77 -7.12 2.90
C ALA A 92 -3.16 -6.74 4.33
N LEU A 93 -2.39 -5.84 4.95
CA LEU A 93 -2.60 -5.39 6.32
C LEU A 93 -2.82 -3.88 6.37
N ASN A 94 -3.73 -3.45 7.23
CA ASN A 94 -3.90 -2.05 7.61
C ASN A 94 -4.47 -1.96 9.03
N LEU A 95 -4.51 -0.77 9.61
CA LEU A 95 -5.16 -0.52 10.90
C LEU A 95 -6.65 -0.83 10.83
N ASP A 96 -7.24 -1.28 11.95
CA ASP A 96 -8.69 -1.41 12.10
C ASP A 96 -9.31 -0.01 12.26
N ASN A 97 -9.84 0.52 11.18
CA ASN A 97 -10.42 1.85 11.12
C ASN A 97 -11.62 1.88 10.14
N ALA A 98 -12.26 3.06 10.03
CA ALA A 98 -13.43 3.22 9.19
C ALA A 98 -13.14 2.93 7.70
N GLU A 99 -11.93 3.23 7.22
CA GLU A 99 -11.54 2.96 5.84
C GLU A 99 -11.43 1.45 5.60
N SER A 100 -10.61 0.74 6.38
CA SER A 100 -10.39 -0.70 6.18
C SER A 100 -11.66 -1.52 6.37
N GLN A 101 -12.57 -1.07 7.23
CA GLN A 101 -13.91 -1.65 7.37
C GLN A 101 -14.78 -1.44 6.12
N GLU A 102 -14.77 -0.25 5.54
CA GLU A 102 -15.52 0.07 4.33
C GLU A 102 -14.98 -0.68 3.10
N LEU A 103 -13.66 -0.72 2.93
CA LEU A 103 -13.02 -1.47 1.84
C LEU A 103 -13.33 -2.97 1.94
N ASN A 104 -13.23 -3.55 3.15
CA ASN A 104 -13.57 -4.95 3.38
C ASN A 104 -15.06 -5.26 3.15
N ARG A 105 -15.96 -4.31 3.46
CA ARG A 105 -17.39 -4.44 3.15
C ARG A 105 -17.61 -4.53 1.65
N ALA A 106 -17.03 -3.62 0.87
CA ALA A 106 -17.15 -3.62 -0.59
C ALA A 106 -16.53 -4.89 -1.22
N LEU A 107 -15.33 -5.28 -0.79
CA LEU A 107 -14.67 -6.53 -1.21
C LEU A 107 -15.56 -7.75 -0.95
N SER A 108 -16.18 -7.85 0.23
CA SER A 108 -17.04 -8.98 0.59
C SER A 108 -18.30 -9.05 -0.29
N LEU A 109 -18.97 -7.91 -0.49
CA LEU A 109 -20.16 -7.84 -1.34
C LEU A 109 -19.87 -8.25 -2.79
N VAL A 110 -18.73 -7.82 -3.32
CA VAL A 110 -18.35 -8.12 -4.71
C VAL A 110 -17.88 -9.56 -4.85
N ALA A 111 -17.16 -10.11 -3.86
CA ALA A 111 -16.81 -11.53 -3.85
C ALA A 111 -18.07 -12.43 -3.89
N ASP A 112 -19.09 -12.09 -3.09
CA ASP A 112 -20.38 -12.78 -3.07
C ASP A 112 -21.11 -12.67 -4.42
N ALA A 113 -21.18 -11.47 -4.99
CA ALA A 113 -21.84 -11.22 -6.27
C ALA A 113 -21.14 -11.89 -7.46
N CYS A 114 -19.82 -11.96 -7.45
CA CYS A 114 -19.03 -12.52 -8.55
C CYS A 114 -18.81 -14.03 -8.44
N GLY A 115 -19.01 -14.62 -7.27
CA GLY A 115 -18.86 -16.06 -7.04
C GLY A 115 -17.40 -16.54 -7.03
N PHE A 116 -16.46 -15.67 -6.69
CA PHE A 116 -15.06 -16.03 -6.45
C PHE A 116 -14.47 -15.19 -5.31
N GLY A 117 -13.48 -15.76 -4.61
CA GLY A 117 -12.86 -15.09 -3.46
C GLY A 117 -12.04 -13.87 -3.88
N LEU A 118 -12.07 -12.84 -3.04
CA LEU A 118 -11.22 -11.66 -3.13
C LEU A 118 -10.34 -11.56 -1.88
N PRO A 119 -9.15 -10.92 -1.96
CA PRO A 119 -8.33 -10.64 -0.79
C PRO A 119 -9.09 -9.81 0.25
N ARG A 120 -8.77 -10.03 1.52
CA ARG A 120 -9.26 -9.22 2.65
C ARG A 120 -8.10 -8.38 3.17
N ILE A 121 -8.40 -7.15 3.62
CA ILE A 121 -7.46 -6.33 4.38
C ILE A 121 -7.52 -6.78 5.84
N GLY A 122 -6.46 -7.44 6.29
CA GLY A 122 -6.24 -7.86 7.67
C GLY A 122 -5.92 -6.68 8.58
N CYS A 123 -6.16 -6.86 9.87
CA CYS A 123 -5.87 -5.87 10.92
C CYS A 123 -5.01 -6.45 12.05
N GLU A 124 -4.53 -7.67 11.86
CA GLU A 124 -3.55 -8.33 12.70
C GLU A 124 -2.16 -7.70 12.59
N SER A 125 -1.30 -8.00 13.56
CA SER A 125 0.09 -7.54 13.52
C SER A 125 0.86 -8.27 12.42
N ILE A 126 1.80 -7.57 11.78
CA ILE A 126 2.78 -8.17 10.87
C ILE A 126 3.59 -9.32 11.51
N THR A 127 3.72 -9.29 12.84
CA THR A 127 4.37 -10.37 13.61
C THR A 127 3.57 -11.67 13.58
N ASP A 128 2.27 -11.62 13.29
CA ASP A 128 1.40 -12.79 13.23
C ASP A 128 1.41 -13.46 11.85
N CYS A 129 1.91 -12.76 10.82
CA CYS A 129 2.09 -13.30 9.48
C CYS A 129 3.07 -14.47 9.46
N LYS A 130 2.79 -15.48 8.63
CA LYS A 130 3.59 -16.70 8.53
C LYS A 130 4.28 -16.83 7.17
N GLY A 131 5.47 -17.41 7.20
CA GLY A 131 6.31 -17.65 6.04
C GLY A 131 7.01 -16.39 5.54
N GLU A 132 7.69 -16.55 4.41
CA GLU A 132 8.43 -15.49 3.73
C GLU A 132 7.65 -14.99 2.51
N PHE A 133 7.92 -13.75 2.11
CA PHE A 133 7.28 -13.07 0.99
C PHE A 133 8.34 -12.64 -0.03
N ASP A 134 8.08 -12.94 -1.31
CA ASP A 134 8.95 -12.54 -2.42
C ASP A 134 8.62 -11.13 -2.97
N HIS A 135 7.60 -10.49 -2.42
CA HIS A 135 7.28 -9.08 -2.62
C HIS A 135 6.85 -8.43 -1.31
N GLY A 136 7.46 -7.28 -1.00
CA GLY A 136 7.04 -6.40 0.09
C GLY A 136 6.55 -5.07 -0.47
N TRP A 137 5.42 -4.59 0.04
CA TRP A 137 4.85 -3.27 -0.24
C TRP A 137 4.70 -2.47 1.05
N LEU A 138 5.23 -1.25 1.05
CA LEU A 138 5.12 -0.27 2.12
C LEU A 138 5.15 1.11 1.46
N VAL A 139 3.98 1.68 1.15
CA VAL A 139 3.82 2.96 0.45
C VAL A 139 2.90 3.85 1.26
N SER A 140 3.35 5.08 1.54
CA SER A 140 2.60 6.11 2.26
C SER A 140 2.15 5.70 3.67
N VAL A 141 2.96 4.92 4.38
CA VAL A 141 2.68 4.42 5.73
C VAL A 141 3.40 5.23 6.80
N LEU A 142 4.71 5.44 6.64
CA LEU A 142 5.56 6.11 7.63
C LEU A 142 5.41 7.63 7.58
N ASN A 143 4.80 8.14 6.51
CA ASN A 143 4.41 9.52 6.34
C ASN A 143 2.90 9.73 6.57
N ASP A 144 2.19 8.79 7.20
CA ASP A 144 0.79 9.00 7.58
C ASP A 144 0.70 10.01 8.73
N PRO A 145 -0.04 11.13 8.56
CA PRO A 145 -0.10 12.21 9.56
C PRO A 145 -0.88 11.83 10.82
N GLU A 146 -1.69 10.78 10.81
CA GLU A 146 -2.42 10.32 12.00
C GLU A 146 -1.58 9.34 12.83
N ALA A 147 -0.87 8.42 12.16
CA ALA A 147 -0.08 7.36 12.77
C ALA A 147 1.32 7.85 13.20
N PHE A 148 1.92 8.75 12.43
CA PHE A 148 3.27 9.30 12.61
C PHE A 148 3.31 10.83 12.40
N PRO A 149 2.55 11.63 13.17
CA PRO A 149 2.39 13.07 12.93
C PRO A 149 3.70 13.86 12.91
N ALA A 150 4.64 13.58 13.83
CA ALA A 150 5.89 14.32 13.90
C ALA A 150 6.86 13.90 12.79
N LEU A 151 6.84 12.61 12.40
CA LEU A 151 7.63 12.11 11.28
C LEU A 151 7.07 12.58 9.93
N HIS A 152 5.74 12.67 9.78
CA HIS A 152 5.10 13.27 8.61
C HIS A 152 5.61 14.70 8.39
N ASP A 153 5.61 15.53 9.45
CA ASP A 153 6.12 16.90 9.37
C ASP A 153 7.60 16.94 9.01
N ASP A 154 8.42 16.05 9.55
CA ASP A 154 9.85 15.93 9.24
C ASP A 154 10.10 15.53 7.77
N LEU A 155 9.41 14.50 7.28
CA LEU A 155 9.55 13.98 5.92
C LEU A 155 9.14 15.01 4.86
N TYR A 156 8.06 15.76 5.09
CA TYR A 156 7.61 16.82 4.19
C TYR A 156 8.21 18.20 4.50
N SER A 157 9.13 18.29 5.47
CA SER A 157 9.72 19.56 5.94
C SER A 157 8.65 20.63 6.28
N ARG A 158 7.52 20.20 6.85
CA ARG A 158 6.41 21.08 7.25
C ARG A 158 6.74 21.79 8.56
N SER A 159 6.38 23.06 8.64
CA SER A 159 6.60 23.89 9.83
C SER A 159 5.55 25.00 9.95
N GLY A 160 5.43 25.58 11.14
CA GLY A 160 4.44 26.62 11.43
C GLY A 160 3.02 26.13 11.22
N ASP A 161 2.21 26.92 10.52
CA ASP A 161 0.78 26.63 10.28
C ASP A 161 0.53 25.43 9.35
N LEU A 162 1.57 24.90 8.70
CA LEU A 162 1.49 23.72 7.83
C LEU A 162 1.81 22.42 8.56
N ALA A 163 2.43 22.49 9.74
CA ALA A 163 2.76 21.31 10.53
C ALA A 163 1.50 20.75 11.22
N THR A 164 1.45 19.43 11.41
CA THR A 164 0.47 18.83 12.32
C THR A 164 0.60 19.42 13.74
N GLY A 165 1.83 19.79 14.11
CA GLY A 165 2.14 20.39 15.42
C GLY A 165 1.94 19.40 16.58
N SER A 166 1.96 18.10 16.29
CA SER A 166 1.67 17.03 17.24
C SER A 166 2.70 15.89 17.18
N GLY A 167 2.66 14.98 18.14
CA GLY A 167 3.55 13.83 18.21
C GLY A 167 4.91 14.09 18.87
N ASP A 168 5.74 13.04 18.87
CA ASP A 168 7.13 13.06 19.33
C ASP A 168 8.00 12.41 18.25
N LEU A 169 8.87 13.19 17.61
CA LEU A 169 9.67 12.72 16.47
C LEU A 169 10.57 11.52 16.83
N ALA A 170 11.10 11.46 18.05
CA ALA A 170 11.94 10.33 18.46
C ALA A 170 11.09 9.06 18.64
N ALA A 171 9.89 9.20 19.21
CA ALA A 171 8.96 8.09 19.36
C ALA A 171 8.43 7.60 18.00
N ASP A 172 8.08 8.51 17.09
CA ASP A 172 7.59 8.17 15.74
C ASP A 172 8.68 7.47 14.93
N ARG A 173 9.93 7.96 14.97
CA ARG A 173 11.08 7.30 14.33
C ARG A 173 11.33 5.89 14.88
N GLN A 174 11.27 5.72 16.19
CA GLN A 174 11.44 4.39 16.78
C GLN A 174 10.35 3.42 16.32
N ARG A 175 9.09 3.86 16.30
CA ARG A 175 7.96 3.04 15.81
C ARG A 175 8.09 2.72 14.31
N ALA A 176 8.55 3.67 13.51
CA ALA A 176 8.80 3.47 12.08
C ALA A 176 9.92 2.44 11.86
N ASP A 177 11.03 2.58 12.58
CA ASP A 177 12.14 1.62 12.56
C ASP A 177 11.68 0.21 12.94
N ASP A 178 10.89 0.08 14.01
CA ASP A 178 10.36 -1.21 14.47
C ASP A 178 9.42 -1.84 13.42
N LEU A 179 8.58 -1.03 12.75
CA LEU A 179 7.68 -1.50 11.70
C LEU A 179 8.46 -1.95 10.45
N VAL A 180 9.42 -1.15 10.00
CA VAL A 180 10.28 -1.51 8.86
C VAL A 180 11.07 -2.77 9.17
N ASP A 181 11.60 -2.92 10.38
CA ASP A 181 12.33 -4.13 10.79
C ASP A 181 11.42 -5.36 10.82
N ALA A 182 10.21 -5.24 11.35
CA ALA A 182 9.25 -6.34 11.33
C ALA A 182 8.88 -6.73 9.89
N TRP A 183 8.74 -5.75 9.00
CA TRP A 183 8.46 -5.96 7.58
C TRP A 183 9.62 -6.64 6.86
N LEU A 184 10.83 -6.10 6.95
CA LEU A 184 12.04 -6.68 6.37
C LEU A 184 12.29 -8.12 6.84
N THR A 185 11.93 -8.46 8.07
CA THR A 185 12.08 -9.82 8.62
C THR A 185 11.18 -10.86 7.93
N ARG A 186 10.12 -10.42 7.26
CA ARG A 186 9.21 -11.29 6.51
C ARG A 186 9.61 -11.48 5.05
N LEU A 187 10.59 -10.74 4.56
CA LEU A 187 10.93 -10.74 3.14
C LEU A 187 12.02 -11.77 2.86
N ALA A 188 11.84 -12.50 1.76
CA ALA A 188 12.82 -13.46 1.29
C ALA A 188 14.05 -12.76 0.71
N ASP A 189 15.17 -13.49 0.64
CA ASP A 189 16.30 -13.04 -0.17
C ASP A 189 15.88 -12.92 -1.65
N GLY A 190 16.27 -11.83 -2.30
CA GLY A 190 15.84 -11.50 -3.67
C GLY A 190 14.42 -10.95 -3.78
N ALA A 191 13.74 -10.65 -2.66
CA ALA A 191 12.39 -10.10 -2.68
C ALA A 191 12.33 -8.75 -3.41
N ARG A 192 11.23 -8.52 -4.14
CA ARG A 192 10.91 -7.22 -4.72
C ARG A 192 10.37 -6.29 -3.64
N LEU A 193 10.82 -5.05 -3.60
CA LEU A 193 10.28 -4.03 -2.70
C LEU A 193 9.57 -2.94 -3.50
N THR A 194 8.46 -2.45 -2.97
CA THR A 194 7.77 -1.26 -3.47
C THR A 194 7.53 -0.28 -2.32
N THR A 195 8.03 0.95 -2.45
CA THR A 195 7.90 2.00 -1.42
C THR A 195 7.86 3.41 -1.99
N SER A 196 7.41 4.41 -1.24
CA SER A 196 7.48 5.81 -1.71
C SER A 196 8.88 6.40 -1.54
N GLU A 197 9.19 7.46 -2.28
CA GLU A 197 10.47 8.17 -2.19
C GLU A 197 10.71 8.73 -0.78
N GLU A 198 9.66 9.20 -0.11
CA GLU A 198 9.70 9.78 1.23
C GLU A 198 10.12 8.72 2.28
N GLU A 199 9.69 7.48 2.09
CA GLU A 199 9.96 6.37 3.00
C GLU A 199 11.28 5.66 2.69
N LEU A 200 11.80 5.85 1.48
CA LEU A 200 12.97 5.15 0.95
C LEU A 200 14.19 5.28 1.87
N ALA A 201 14.48 6.48 2.35
CA ALA A 201 15.64 6.73 3.21
C ALA A 201 15.56 5.96 4.54
N LEU A 202 14.35 5.82 5.10
CA LEU A 202 14.10 5.07 6.33
C LEU A 202 14.30 3.56 6.07
N VAL A 203 13.74 3.05 4.97
CA VAL A 203 13.92 1.64 4.58
C VAL A 203 15.40 1.31 4.33
N GLN A 204 16.11 2.15 3.58
CA GLN A 204 17.54 1.97 3.30
C GLN A 204 18.39 1.95 4.57
N ALA A 205 18.08 2.82 5.54
CA ALA A 205 18.80 2.83 6.81
C ALA A 205 18.65 1.48 7.56
N ARG A 206 17.44 0.92 7.60
CA ARG A 206 17.20 -0.38 8.26
C ARG A 206 17.82 -1.55 7.51
N VAL A 207 17.78 -1.54 6.18
CA VAL A 207 18.48 -2.53 5.34
C VAL A 207 19.98 -2.50 5.61
N ALA A 208 20.59 -1.32 5.69
CA ALA A 208 22.02 -1.16 5.95
C ALA A 208 22.42 -1.69 7.35
N VAL A 209 21.59 -1.48 8.37
CA VAL A 209 21.81 -2.03 9.72
C VAL A 209 21.86 -3.56 9.72
N ARG A 210 21.10 -4.20 8.83
CA ARG A 210 21.09 -5.66 8.65
C ARG A 210 22.26 -6.19 7.82
N GLY A 211 23.08 -5.29 7.26
CA GLY A 211 24.10 -5.65 6.29
C GLY A 211 23.53 -6.18 4.98
N TRP A 212 22.29 -5.82 4.64
CA TRP A 212 21.66 -6.20 3.38
C TRP A 212 21.90 -5.14 2.30
N GLN A 213 21.60 -5.46 1.05
CA GLN A 213 21.62 -4.52 -0.07
C GLN A 213 20.20 -4.31 -0.60
N LEU A 214 19.92 -3.06 -0.98
CA LEU A 214 18.66 -2.68 -1.60
C LEU A 214 18.95 -1.76 -2.78
N GLU A 215 18.58 -2.22 -3.96
CA GLU A 215 18.74 -1.47 -5.22
C GLU A 215 17.37 -1.12 -5.78
N PHE A 216 17.16 0.15 -6.13
CA PHE A 216 15.94 0.63 -6.76
C PHE A 216 16.17 0.99 -8.23
N ASP A 217 15.15 0.75 -9.04
CA ASP A 217 15.11 1.21 -10.41
C ASP A 217 14.96 2.74 -10.48
N SER A 218 15.37 3.32 -11.60
CA SER A 218 15.18 4.77 -11.85
C SER A 218 13.72 5.15 -12.13
N LEU A 219 12.85 4.17 -12.40
CA LEU A 219 11.44 4.42 -12.66
C LEU A 219 10.73 4.92 -11.39
N ALA A 220 9.84 5.90 -11.54
CA ALA A 220 8.81 6.20 -10.55
C ALA A 220 7.45 6.24 -11.23
N ILE A 221 6.43 5.84 -10.48
CA ILE A 221 5.03 6.07 -10.80
C ILE A 221 4.43 6.88 -9.66
N LEU A 222 3.69 7.93 -9.96
CA LEU A 222 3.10 8.77 -8.92
C LEU A 222 1.89 8.07 -8.29
N SER A 223 1.76 8.19 -6.96
CA SER A 223 0.54 7.81 -6.24
C SER A 223 -0.63 8.70 -6.67
N ALA A 224 -1.85 8.18 -6.63
CA ALA A 224 -3.00 8.93 -7.15
C ALA A 224 -3.51 10.03 -6.21
N VAL A 225 -3.37 9.84 -4.90
CA VAL A 225 -3.94 10.78 -3.91
C VAL A 225 -3.02 11.97 -3.69
N VAL A 226 -1.74 11.69 -3.40
CA VAL A 226 -0.77 12.73 -2.97
C VAL A 226 0.21 13.08 -4.10
N GLY A 227 0.38 12.19 -5.09
CA GLY A 227 1.34 12.40 -6.18
C GLY A 227 2.77 12.03 -5.81
N ASP A 228 2.96 11.27 -4.74
CA ASP A 228 4.28 10.86 -4.26
C ASP A 228 4.90 9.81 -5.19
N PRO A 229 6.21 9.88 -5.52
CA PRO A 229 6.85 8.89 -6.37
C PRO A 229 6.96 7.53 -5.69
N ILE A 230 6.37 6.49 -6.30
CA ILE A 230 6.52 5.10 -5.89
C ILE A 230 7.68 4.46 -6.66
N ARG A 231 8.56 3.78 -5.93
CA ARG A 231 9.78 3.15 -6.43
C ARG A 231 9.73 1.63 -6.30
N PHE A 232 10.41 0.94 -7.21
CA PHE A 232 10.50 -0.52 -7.25
C PHE A 232 11.95 -0.96 -7.13
N GLY A 233 12.22 -1.91 -6.24
CA GLY A 233 13.58 -2.36 -5.94
C GLY A 233 13.70 -3.85 -5.67
N VAL A 234 14.92 -4.28 -5.36
CA VAL A 234 15.29 -5.66 -5.01
C VAL A 234 16.11 -5.66 -3.74
N LEU A 235 15.68 -6.47 -2.78
CA LEU A 235 16.41 -6.75 -1.56
C LEU A 235 17.34 -7.95 -1.75
N GLN A 236 18.58 -7.85 -1.28
CA GLN A 236 19.55 -8.95 -1.27
C GLN A 236 20.14 -9.09 0.12
N HIS A 237 20.08 -10.30 0.69
CA HIS A 237 20.73 -10.62 1.95
C HIS A 237 22.21 -10.89 1.66
N LEU A 238 23.11 -10.06 2.21
CA LEU A 238 24.53 -10.41 2.15
C LEU A 238 24.78 -11.57 3.13
N GLY A 239 25.34 -12.66 2.61
CA GLY A 239 25.70 -13.86 3.38
C GLY A 239 26.92 -13.69 4.28
#